data_AF-A0A3A9VXE3-F1
#
_entry.id   AF-A0A3A9VXE3-F1
#
_cell.length_a   1.000
_cell.length_b   1.000
_cell.length_c   1.000
_cell.angle_alpha   90.00
_cell.angle_beta   90.00
_cell.angle_gamma   90.00
#
_symmetry.space_group_name_H-M   'P 1'
#
loop_
_entity.id
_entity.type
_entity.pdbx_description
1 polymer ?
#
loop_
_entity_poly.entity_id
_entity_poly.type
_entity_poly.pdbx_seq_one_letter_code
_entity_poly.pdbx_strand_id
1 'polypeptide(L)'
;MAGSTRANEGAGPERYDAAPYVPEGADLAALRGAAAGCEGCPLFRDTTGTVFGAGNATARVLLVGEEPGDQEDRRGEPFVGPAGRLLTRARTATRCTRAWSPICGWRPRR
;
A
#
# COMPACT_ATOMS: atom_id res chain seq x y z
N MET A 1 -9.55 20.27 -31.21
CA MET A 1 -8.98 19.07 -31.86
C MET A 1 -7.95 18.48 -30.93
N ALA A 2 -8.04 17.17 -30.71
CA ALA A 2 -7.47 16.43 -29.59
C ALA A 2 -5.93 16.40 -29.59
N GLY A 3 -5.33 16.67 -28.41
CA GLY A 3 -3.93 16.43 -28.12
C GLY A 3 -3.72 14.96 -27.78
N SER A 4 -2.95 14.28 -28.63
CA SER A 4 -2.59 12.87 -28.57
C SER A 4 -1.87 12.48 -27.27
N THR A 5 -2.54 11.77 -26.36
CA THR A 5 -1.90 10.91 -25.36
C THR A 5 -1.20 9.77 -26.08
N ARG A 6 0.15 9.78 -26.10
CA ARG A 6 0.89 8.58 -26.48
C ARG A 6 0.84 7.61 -25.29
N ALA A 7 0.03 6.57 -25.44
CA ALA A 7 0.14 5.36 -24.65
C ALA A 7 1.55 4.80 -24.82
N ASN A 8 2.20 4.42 -23.72
CA ASN A 8 3.56 3.91 -23.73
C ASN A 8 3.57 2.47 -24.25
N GLU A 9 4.16 2.26 -25.43
CA GLU A 9 4.46 0.95 -26.02
C GLU A 9 5.53 0.21 -25.19
N GLY A 10 5.18 -0.98 -24.68
CA GLY A 10 6.12 -1.83 -23.94
C GLY A 10 5.51 -3.11 -23.37
N ALA A 11 4.82 -3.91 -24.19
CA ALA A 11 4.26 -5.20 -23.77
C ALA A 11 5.34 -6.31 -23.84
N GLY A 12 6.09 -6.47 -22.75
CA GLY A 12 6.77 -7.72 -22.37
C GLY A 12 5.90 -8.55 -21.40
N PRO A 13 6.33 -9.74 -20.92
CA PRO A 13 5.47 -10.66 -20.16
C PRO A 13 4.83 -9.90 -18.99
N GLU A 14 3.50 -9.98 -18.88
CA GLU A 14 2.62 -9.07 -18.13
C GLU A 14 3.31 -8.40 -16.94
N ARG A 15 3.75 -7.15 -17.13
CA ARG A 15 4.27 -6.35 -16.03
C ARG A 15 3.11 -5.97 -15.13
N TYR A 16 3.22 -6.33 -13.85
CA TYR A 16 2.29 -5.86 -12.83
C TYR A 16 2.29 -4.33 -12.78
N ASP A 17 1.10 -3.72 -12.82
CA ASP A 17 0.95 -2.27 -12.86
C ASP A 17 -0.29 -1.83 -12.06
N ALA A 18 -0.06 -0.96 -11.07
CA ALA A 18 -1.11 -0.35 -10.28
C ALA A 18 -1.55 1.01 -10.82
N ALA A 19 -0.83 1.62 -11.77
CA ALA A 19 -1.10 2.98 -12.26
C ALA A 19 -2.54 3.20 -12.75
N PRO A 20 -3.19 2.25 -13.46
CA PRO A 20 -4.59 2.41 -13.88
C PRO A 20 -5.59 2.56 -12.71
N TYR A 21 -5.20 2.12 -11.51
CA TYR A 21 -6.03 2.16 -10.31
C TYR A 21 -5.76 3.38 -9.43
N VAL A 22 -4.79 4.25 -9.76
CA VAL A 22 -4.43 5.41 -8.93
C VAL A 22 -5.10 6.67 -9.48
N PRO A 23 -6.17 7.20 -8.84
CA PRO A 23 -6.82 8.43 -9.28
C PRO A 23 -5.91 9.66 -9.10
N GLU A 24 -5.83 10.50 -10.14
CA GLU A 24 -5.08 11.75 -10.09
C GLU A 24 -5.70 12.74 -9.08
N GLY A 25 -4.85 13.44 -8.32
CA GLY A 25 -5.28 14.49 -7.38
C GLY A 25 -6.11 13.99 -6.18
N ALA A 26 -6.19 12.68 -5.96
CA ALA A 26 -6.98 12.07 -4.90
C ALA A 26 -6.41 12.29 -3.49
N ASP A 27 -7.30 12.37 -2.51
CA ASP A 27 -6.92 12.34 -1.09
C ASP A 27 -6.63 10.90 -0.61
N LEU A 28 -6.15 10.77 0.63
CA LEU A 28 -5.82 9.45 1.20
C LEU A 28 -7.03 8.52 1.35
N ALA A 29 -8.25 9.06 1.48
CA ALA A 29 -9.45 8.24 1.60
C ALA A 29 -9.82 7.64 0.24
N ALA A 30 -9.78 8.45 -0.82
CA ALA A 30 -9.97 8.02 -2.19
C ALA A 30 -8.89 7.01 -2.62
N LEU A 31 -7.61 7.26 -2.28
CA LEU A 31 -6.52 6.31 -2.56
C LEU A 31 -6.70 4.97 -1.81
N ARG A 32 -7.20 5.00 -0.56
CA ARG A 32 -7.54 3.77 0.17
C ARG A 32 -8.63 2.98 -0.53
N GLY A 33 -9.69 3.65 -0.97
CA GLY A 33 -10.78 3.02 -1.72
C GLY A 33 -10.29 2.42 -3.05
N ALA A 34 -9.44 3.14 -3.77
CA ALA A 34 -8.89 2.68 -5.04
C ALA A 34 -7.96 1.48 -4.87
N ALA A 35 -7.11 1.49 -3.84
CA ALA A 35 -6.23 0.37 -3.52
C ALA A 35 -7.01 -0.92 -3.19
N ALA A 36 -8.15 -0.79 -2.51
CA ALA A 36 -9.04 -1.91 -2.17
C ALA A 36 -9.60 -2.66 -3.40
N GLY A 37 -9.62 -2.02 -4.57
CA GLY A 37 -10.04 -2.60 -5.85
C GLY A 37 -8.88 -2.84 -6.84
N CYS A 38 -7.63 -2.77 -6.40
CA CYS A 38 -6.47 -2.89 -7.28
C CYS A 38 -6.19 -4.35 -7.67
N GLU A 39 -6.32 -4.66 -8.96
CA GLU A 39 -6.04 -5.99 -9.53
C GLU A 39 -4.76 -6.01 -10.39
N GLY A 40 -3.91 -4.99 -10.25
CA GLY A 40 -2.71 -4.78 -11.07
C GLY A 40 -1.61 -5.86 -10.94
N CYS A 41 -1.74 -6.79 -10.00
CA CYS A 41 -0.85 -7.95 -9.84
C CYS A 41 -1.59 -9.12 -9.18
N PRO A 42 -1.24 -10.39 -9.40
CA PRO A 42 -1.95 -11.57 -8.88
C PRO A 42 -2.13 -11.65 -7.36
N LEU A 43 -1.42 -10.85 -6.57
CA LEU A 43 -1.50 -10.88 -5.10
C LEU A 43 -2.91 -10.57 -4.58
N PHE A 44 -3.74 -9.85 -5.35
CA PHE A 44 -5.14 -9.55 -4.98
C PHE A 44 -6.01 -10.82 -4.84
N ARG A 45 -5.62 -11.94 -5.45
CA ARG A 45 -6.46 -13.15 -5.54
C ARG A 45 -6.55 -13.92 -4.23
N ASP A 46 -5.46 -13.97 -3.49
CA ASP A 46 -5.28 -14.90 -2.35
C ASP A 46 -5.12 -14.18 -1.00
N THR A 47 -5.64 -12.97 -0.89
CA THR A 47 -5.58 -12.07 0.28
C THR A 47 -6.92 -11.96 0.99
N THR A 48 -6.93 -11.53 2.25
CA THR A 48 -8.18 -11.14 2.93
C THR A 48 -8.69 -9.79 2.44
N GLY A 49 -7.78 -8.90 2.04
CA GLY A 49 -8.07 -7.51 1.72
C GLY A 49 -6.78 -6.69 1.67
N THR A 50 -6.83 -5.52 1.04
CA THR A 50 -5.66 -4.65 0.98
C THR A 50 -5.33 -4.14 2.37
N VAL A 51 -4.06 -4.23 2.74
CA VAL A 51 -3.54 -3.47 3.87
C VAL A 51 -3.07 -2.14 3.33
N PHE A 52 -3.80 -1.07 3.61
CA PHE A 52 -3.41 0.29 3.21
C PHE A 52 -2.72 1.00 4.37
N GLY A 53 -1.98 2.06 4.06
CA GLY A 53 -1.28 2.84 5.07
C GLY A 53 -2.16 3.42 6.17
N ALA A 54 -1.60 3.54 7.37
CA ALA A 54 -2.24 4.18 8.51
C ALA A 54 -1.33 5.26 9.10
N GLY A 55 -1.93 6.23 9.81
CA GLY A 55 -1.19 7.31 10.48
C GLY A 55 -1.78 8.69 10.24
N ASN A 56 -1.01 9.72 10.62
CA ASN A 56 -1.39 11.12 10.41
C ASN A 56 -1.03 11.55 8.99
N ALA A 57 -2.00 12.08 8.23
CA ALA A 57 -1.82 12.57 6.86
C ALA A 57 -0.76 13.67 6.73
N THR A 58 -0.50 14.42 7.79
CA THR A 58 0.51 15.48 7.86
C THR A 58 1.78 15.01 8.59
N ALA A 59 2.05 13.69 8.64
CA ALA A 59 3.28 13.15 9.21
C ALA A 59 4.51 13.66 8.45
N ARG A 60 5.61 13.91 9.19
CA ARG A 60 6.89 14.34 8.60
C ARG A 60 7.78 13.17 8.17
N VAL A 61 7.46 11.96 8.61
CA VAL A 61 8.22 10.74 8.33
C VAL A 61 7.28 9.66 7.79
N LEU A 62 7.81 8.87 6.88
CA LEU A 62 7.17 7.73 6.21
C LEU A 62 8.02 6.49 6.48
N LEU A 63 7.42 5.42 6.97
CA LEU A 63 8.06 4.12 7.21
C LEU A 63 7.47 3.10 6.23
N VAL A 64 8.24 2.73 5.23
CA VAL A 64 7.86 1.76 4.20
C VAL A 64 8.37 0.37 4.60
N GLY A 65 7.48 -0.63 4.64
CA GLY A 65 7.83 -2.04 4.87
C GLY A 65 8.17 -2.77 3.56
N GLU A 66 7.99 -4.10 3.52
CA GLU A 66 8.06 -4.89 2.27
C GLU A 66 6.65 -5.28 1.79
N GLU A 67 5.99 -6.18 2.51
CA GLU A 67 4.67 -6.74 2.20
C GLU A 67 3.89 -6.97 3.52
N PRO A 68 2.54 -6.92 3.52
CA PRO A 68 1.76 -7.33 4.67
C PRO A 68 1.99 -8.80 5.09
N GLY A 69 2.21 -9.03 6.38
CA GLY A 69 2.24 -10.38 6.95
C GLY A 69 0.85 -10.93 7.23
N ASP A 70 0.79 -12.13 7.82
CA ASP A 70 -0.48 -12.81 8.14
C ASP A 70 -1.39 -12.03 9.09
N GLN A 71 -0.82 -11.32 10.07
CA GLN A 71 -1.61 -10.56 11.03
C GLN A 71 -2.13 -9.26 10.40
N GLU A 72 -1.31 -8.64 9.56
CA GLU A 72 -1.66 -7.45 8.79
C GLU A 72 -2.81 -7.77 7.80
N ASP A 73 -2.65 -8.81 6.98
CA ASP A 73 -3.66 -9.25 5.99
C ASP A 73 -5.02 -9.50 6.66
N ARG A 74 -5.04 -10.25 7.77
CA ARG A 74 -6.30 -10.57 8.48
C ARG A 74 -6.95 -9.37 9.15
N ARG A 75 -6.18 -8.34 9.51
CA ARG A 75 -6.67 -7.16 10.24
C ARG A 75 -6.92 -5.96 9.34
N GLY A 76 -6.36 -5.93 8.13
CA GLY A 76 -6.36 -4.73 7.29
C GLY A 76 -5.50 -3.58 7.83
N GLU A 77 -4.60 -3.87 8.78
CA GLU A 77 -3.81 -2.86 9.50
C GLU A 77 -2.30 -3.12 9.35
N PRO A 78 -1.48 -2.11 9.00
CA PRO A 78 -0.05 -2.29 8.84
C PRO A 78 0.68 -2.43 10.18
N PHE A 79 1.75 -3.22 10.21
CA PHE A 79 2.67 -3.36 11.36
C PHE A 79 1.98 -3.79 12.68
N VAL A 80 1.04 -4.73 12.62
CA VAL A 80 0.34 -5.29 13.80
C VAL A 80 0.95 -6.61 14.29
N GLY A 81 1.77 -7.25 13.46
CA GLY A 81 2.50 -8.48 13.75
C GLY A 81 3.72 -8.31 14.67
N PRO A 82 4.50 -9.39 14.89
CA PRO A 82 5.67 -9.36 15.77
C PRO A 82 6.70 -8.27 15.41
N ALA A 83 7.01 -8.12 14.12
CA ALA A 83 7.92 -7.08 13.63
C ALA A 83 7.37 -5.67 13.88
N GLY A 84 6.08 -5.46 13.64
CA GLY A 84 5.42 -4.19 13.88
C GLY A 84 5.36 -3.79 15.36
N ARG A 85 5.25 -4.77 16.28
CA ARG A 85 5.39 -4.53 17.72
C ARG A 85 6.80 -4.08 18.09
N LEU A 86 7.84 -4.66 17.48
CA LEU A 86 9.23 -4.20 17.68
C LEU A 86 9.42 -2.77 17.14
N LEU A 87 8.92 -2.50 15.94
CA LEU A 87 8.94 -1.16 15.33
C LEU A 87 8.26 -0.13 16.23
N THR A 88 7.10 -0.47 16.80
CA THR A 88 6.37 0.40 17.72
C THR A 88 7.20 0.73 18.96
N ARG A 89 7.90 -0.25 19.54
CA ARG A 89 8.79 -0.02 20.70
C ARG A 89 9.95 0.91 20.34
N ALA A 90 10.62 0.66 19.22
CA ALA A 90 11.73 1.50 18.74
C ALA A 90 11.28 2.94 18.49
N ARG A 91 10.09 3.10 17.89
CA ARG A 91 9.49 4.39 17.57
C ARG A 91 9.13 5.20 18.83
N THR A 92 8.60 4.53 19.84
CA THR A 92 8.31 5.14 21.15
C THR A 92 9.60 5.56 21.86
N ALA A 93 10.63 4.70 21.87
CA ALA A 93 11.91 4.99 22.50
C ALA A 93 12.61 6.21 21.87
N THR A 94 12.49 6.36 20.55
CA THR A 94 13.08 7.47 19.77
C THR A 94 12.17 8.70 19.65
N ARG A 95 11.00 8.70 20.29
CA ARG A 95 9.97 9.75 20.19
C ARG A 95 9.56 10.08 18.74
N CYS A 96 9.67 9.10 17.84
CA CYS A 96 9.37 9.28 16.43
C CYS A 96 7.87 9.00 16.15
N THR A 97 6.97 9.77 16.77
CA THR A 97 5.54 9.42 16.86
C THR A 97 4.73 9.56 15.56
N ARG A 98 5.33 9.92 14.42
CA ARG A 98 4.60 10.18 13.17
C ARG A 98 5.23 9.47 11.99
N ALA A 99 4.69 8.31 11.65
CA ALA A 99 5.09 7.52 10.51
C ALA A 99 3.84 7.11 9.74
N TRP A 100 3.75 7.46 8.46
CA TRP A 100 2.82 6.83 7.52
C TRP A 100 3.51 5.59 6.93
N SER A 101 2.77 4.53 6.58
CA SER A 101 3.32 3.36 5.88
C SER A 101 2.66 3.21 4.53
N PRO A 102 3.36 3.39 3.40
CA PRO A 102 2.82 3.13 2.09
C PRO A 102 3.30 1.76 1.64
N ILE A 103 2.53 0.73 1.92
CA ILE A 103 2.41 -0.36 0.96
C ILE A 103 0.92 -0.58 0.85
N CYS A 104 0.36 -0.25 -0.31
CA CYS A 104 -0.85 -0.92 -0.76
C CYS A 104 -0.39 -2.31 -1.11
N GLY A 105 -0.63 -3.27 -0.22
CA GLY A 105 -0.11 -4.61 -0.36
C GLY A 105 -1.20 -5.62 -0.12
N TRP A 106 -1.08 -6.71 -0.86
CA TRP A 106 -1.87 -7.92 -0.68
C TRP A 106 -0.88 -9.02 -0.32
N ARG A 107 -1.25 -9.88 0.63
CA ARG A 107 -0.45 -11.06 0.94
C ARG A 107 -0.95 -12.23 0.07
N PRO A 108 -0.09 -12.93 -0.70
CA PRO A 108 -0.48 -14.17 -1.34
C PRO A 108 -0.56 -15.29 -0.29
N ARG A 109 -1.73 -15.90 -0.10
CA ARG A 109 -1.81 -17.20 0.59
C ARG A 109 -1.34 -18.29 -0.36
N ARG A 110 -0.10 -18.78 -0.15
CA ARG A 110 0.34 -20.06 -0.74
C ARG A 110 -0.46 -21.23 -0.19
#